data_AF-T1B1K1-F1
#
_entry.id   AF-T1B1K1-F1
#
_cell.length_a   1.000
_cell.length_b   1.000
_cell.length_c   1.000
_cell.angle_alpha   90.00
_cell.angle_beta   90.00
_cell.angle_gamma   90.00
#
_symmetry.space_group_name_H-M   'P 1'
#
loop_
_entity.id
_entity.type
_entity.pdbx_description
1 polymer ?
#
loop_
_entity_poly.entity_id
_entity_poly.type
_entity_poly.pdbx_seq_one_letter_code
_entity_poly.pdbx_strand_id
1 'polypeptide(L)'
;MNPGVTRTIDVNYFDSMRIGLASPEQIREWSKGEVKKPETINYRTLRPEREGLFCEKIFGPTRDWECHCGKYRRVRYKGIVCDRCGVEVTRAKVRRERMGHIELAAPVSHIWYFKGIPSRMGLILDMSPRSLEKVLYFASY
;
A
#
# COMPACT_ATOMS: atom_id res chain seq x y z
N MET A 1 -24.47 15.05 -0.31
CA MET A 1 -23.03 15.04 -0.67
C MET A 1 -22.80 13.83 -1.56
N ASN A 2 -22.48 14.02 -2.83
CA ASN A 2 -22.47 12.94 -3.83
C ASN A 2 -21.21 12.06 -3.69
N PRO A 3 -21.32 10.75 -3.44
CA PRO A 3 -20.20 9.85 -3.14
C PRO A 3 -19.52 9.27 -4.41
N GLY A 4 -19.30 10.08 -5.44
CA GLY A 4 -18.94 9.54 -6.77
C GLY A 4 -17.92 10.31 -7.62
N VAL A 5 -17.22 11.32 -7.07
CA VAL A 5 -16.21 12.06 -7.83
C VAL A 5 -14.83 11.78 -7.25
N THR A 6 -14.10 10.85 -7.86
CA THR A 6 -12.65 10.73 -7.67
C THR A 6 -12.01 12.02 -8.19
N ARG A 7 -11.79 12.99 -7.30
CA ARG A 7 -11.12 14.25 -7.65
C ARG A 7 -9.66 13.94 -7.97
N THR A 8 -9.34 13.72 -9.24
CA THR A 8 -7.98 13.88 -9.74
C THR A 8 -7.59 15.34 -9.58
N ILE A 9 -6.90 15.65 -8.48
CA ILE A 9 -6.28 16.95 -8.25
C ILE A 9 -5.13 17.06 -9.25
N ASP A 10 -5.14 18.11 -10.09
CA ASP A 10 -3.99 18.41 -10.95
C ASP A 10 -2.84 18.87 -10.04
N VAL A 11 -1.70 18.21 -10.14
CA VAL A 11 -0.52 18.48 -9.30
C VAL A 11 -0.01 19.91 -9.49
N ASN A 12 -0.36 20.56 -10.59
CA ASN A 12 0.00 21.95 -10.88
C ASN A 12 -0.99 22.98 -10.33
N TYR A 13 -2.17 22.56 -9.87
CA TYR A 13 -3.24 23.44 -9.43
C TYR A 13 -3.81 22.97 -8.09
N PHE A 14 -3.14 23.35 -7.00
CA PHE A 14 -3.69 23.27 -5.64
C PHE A 14 -3.30 24.51 -4.84
N ASP A 15 -4.24 25.05 -4.06
CA ASP A 15 -4.03 26.28 -3.29
C ASP A 15 -3.37 26.03 -1.92
N SER A 16 -3.54 24.82 -1.36
CA SER A 16 -2.99 24.47 -0.06
C SER A 16 -2.78 22.96 0.11
N MET A 17 -1.89 22.59 1.02
CA MET A 17 -1.59 21.19 1.37
C MET A 17 -1.83 20.98 2.86
N ARG A 18 -2.44 19.84 3.21
CA ARG A 18 -2.63 19.41 4.59
C ARG A 18 -1.98 18.05 4.79
N ILE A 19 -1.31 17.90 5.93
CA ILE A 19 -0.82 16.61 6.42
C ILE A 19 -1.65 16.17 7.62
N GLY A 20 -1.85 14.86 7.76
CA GLY A 20 -2.62 14.27 8.85
C GLY A 20 -2.31 12.79 9.03
N LEU A 21 -2.84 12.21 10.10
CA LEU A 21 -2.79 10.77 10.32
C LEU A 21 -3.72 10.05 9.34
N ALA A 22 -3.27 8.90 8.84
CA ALA A 22 -4.09 8.02 8.02
C ALA A 22 -4.81 7.01 8.92
N SER A 23 -6.15 6.91 8.79
CA SER A 23 -6.90 5.85 9.45
C SER A 23 -6.67 4.49 8.76
N PRO A 24 -6.92 3.36 9.44
CA PRO A 24 -6.85 2.03 8.81
C PRO A 24 -7.72 1.92 7.54
N GLU A 25 -8.90 2.54 7.54
CA GLU A 25 -9.82 2.57 6.41
C GLU A 25 -9.23 3.36 5.22
N GLN A 26 -8.59 4.50 5.49
CA GLN A 26 -7.92 5.29 4.45
C GLN A 26 -6.75 4.53 3.82
N ILE A 27 -5.96 3.81 4.62
CA ILE A 27 -4.85 2.98 4.11
C ILE A 27 -5.39 1.88 3.18
N ARG A 28 -6.52 1.26 3.52
CA ARG A 28 -7.19 0.27 2.66
C ARG A 28 -7.73 0.90 1.38
N GLU A 29 -8.29 2.10 1.46
CA GLU A 29 -8.81 2.83 0.30
C GLU A 29 -7.73 3.16 -0.74
N TRP A 30 -6.52 3.52 -0.30
CA TRP A 30 -5.38 3.76 -1.19
C TRP A 30 -4.84 2.48 -1.84
N SER A 31 -5.06 1.34 -1.18
CA SER A 31 -4.51 0.07 -1.60
C SER A 31 -5.22 -0.52 -2.83
N LYS A 32 -4.44 -1.18 -3.69
CA LYS A 32 -4.95 -2.00 -4.80
C LYS A 32 -4.94 -3.49 -4.51
N GLY A 33 -4.52 -3.89 -3.31
CA GLY A 33 -4.53 -5.27 -2.87
C GLY A 33 -3.63 -5.53 -1.68
N GLU A 34 -3.90 -6.65 -1.02
CA GLU A 34 -3.16 -7.13 0.14
C GLU A 34 -1.95 -7.97 -0.32
N VAL A 35 -0.77 -7.68 0.23
CA VAL A 35 0.42 -8.52 0.09
C VAL A 35 0.39 -9.57 1.19
N LYS A 36 0.37 -10.84 0.80
CA LYS A 36 0.24 -11.97 1.74
C LYS A 36 1.53 -12.75 1.93
N LYS A 37 2.45 -12.62 0.97
CA LYS A 37 3.65 -13.43 0.96
C LYS A 37 4.91 -12.56 0.80
N PRO A 38 6.04 -12.98 1.37
CA PRO A 38 7.27 -12.19 1.33
C PRO A 38 8.02 -12.33 0.00
N GLU A 39 7.62 -13.24 -0.89
CA GLU A 39 8.38 -13.50 -2.11
C GLU A 39 8.32 -12.30 -3.07
N THR A 40 9.39 -12.15 -3.84
CA THR A 40 9.61 -11.02 -4.73
C THR A 40 9.42 -11.43 -6.18
N ILE A 41 10.41 -12.11 -6.73
CA ILE A 41 10.46 -12.62 -8.10
C ILE A 41 10.86 -14.08 -8.08
N ASN A 42 10.37 -14.82 -9.06
CA ASN A 42 10.77 -16.18 -9.30
C ASN A 42 12.21 -16.22 -9.81
N TYR A 43 13.08 -17.00 -9.16
CA TYR A 43 14.51 -17.04 -9.53
C TYR A 43 14.78 -17.58 -10.94
N ARG A 44 13.94 -18.48 -11.48
CA ARG A 44 14.13 -19.06 -12.82
C ARG A 44 13.54 -18.17 -13.90
N THR A 45 12.29 -17.75 -13.71
CA THR A 45 11.55 -17.02 -14.75
C THR A 45 11.76 -15.52 -14.69
N LEU A 46 12.33 -15.01 -13.60
CA LEU A 46 12.49 -13.58 -13.29
C LEU A 46 11.16 -12.81 -13.29
N ARG A 47 10.04 -13.52 -13.15
CA ARG A 47 8.69 -12.94 -13.10
C ARG A 47 8.27 -12.67 -11.66
N PRO A 48 7.51 -11.60 -11.40
CA PRO A 48 6.97 -11.33 -10.07
C PRO A 48 6.10 -12.47 -9.54
N GLU A 49 6.25 -12.79 -8.26
CA GLU A 49 5.45 -13.80 -7.59
C GLU A 49 4.02 -13.29 -7.29
N ARG A 50 3.05 -14.20 -7.33
CA ARG A 50 1.64 -13.88 -7.04
C ARG A 50 1.45 -13.65 -5.54
N GLU A 51 0.76 -12.57 -5.18
CA GLU A 51 0.54 -12.12 -3.79
C GLU A 51 1.82 -11.74 -3.03
N GLY A 52 2.95 -11.67 -3.74
CA GLY A 52 4.24 -11.20 -3.24
C GLY A 52 4.43 -9.69 -3.38
N LEU A 53 5.62 -9.22 -2.96
CA LEU A 53 5.97 -7.79 -2.89
C LEU A 53 5.98 -7.07 -4.24
N PHE A 54 6.12 -7.80 -5.35
CA PHE A 54 6.11 -7.23 -6.71
C PHE A 54 4.88 -7.62 -7.54
N CYS A 55 3.86 -8.23 -6.92
CA CYS A 55 2.72 -8.83 -7.60
C CYS A 55 2.06 -7.90 -8.62
N GLU A 56 1.98 -8.33 -9.88
CA GLU A 56 1.41 -7.53 -10.96
C GLU A 56 -0.10 -7.30 -10.83
N LYS A 57 -0.81 -8.16 -10.09
CA LYS A 57 -2.24 -7.96 -9.81
C LYS A 57 -2.47 -6.73 -8.92
N ILE A 58 -1.58 -6.51 -7.95
CA ILE A 58 -1.68 -5.40 -6.99
C ILE A 58 -1.11 -4.13 -7.62
N PHE A 59 0.14 -4.21 -8.07
CA PHE A 59 0.89 -3.02 -8.48
C PHE A 59 0.75 -2.69 -9.96
N GLY A 60 0.19 -3.58 -10.79
CA GLY A 60 0.08 -3.41 -12.24
C GLY A 60 1.18 -4.16 -13.03
N PRO A 61 1.06 -4.19 -14.36
CA PRO A 61 1.88 -5.06 -15.21
C PRO A 61 3.34 -4.59 -15.31
N THR A 62 4.29 -5.52 -15.49
CA THR A 62 5.71 -5.20 -15.72
C THR A 62 5.96 -4.65 -17.13
N ARG A 63 5.10 -5.01 -18.09
CA ARG A 63 5.19 -4.59 -19.49
C ARG A 63 3.96 -3.78 -19.88
N ASP A 64 4.17 -2.74 -20.69
CA ASP A 64 3.08 -1.92 -21.19
C ASP A 64 2.09 -2.75 -22.00
N TRP A 65 0.80 -2.61 -21.66
CA TRP A 65 -0.31 -3.21 -22.40
C TRP A 65 -0.24 -4.74 -22.51
N GLU A 66 0.34 -5.42 -21.53
CA GLU A 66 0.48 -6.87 -21.52
C GLU A 66 0.18 -7.42 -20.11
N CYS A 67 -0.72 -8.41 -20.02
CA CYS A 67 -0.97 -9.11 -18.77
C CYS A 67 0.10 -10.19 -18.50
N HIS A 68 0.26 -10.59 -17.23
CA HIS A 68 1.27 -11.57 -16.80
C HIS A 68 1.37 -12.84 -17.66
N CYS A 69 0.22 -13.45 -17.96
CA CYS A 69 0.17 -14.74 -18.66
C CYS A 69 0.26 -14.61 -20.19
N GLY A 70 0.29 -13.39 -20.73
CA GLY A 70 0.36 -13.11 -22.16
C GLY A 70 -0.96 -13.29 -22.93
N LYS A 71 -2.06 -13.71 -22.27
CA LYS A 71 -3.39 -13.89 -22.92
C LYS A 71 -3.87 -12.61 -23.60
N TYR A 72 -3.82 -11.48 -22.87
CA TYR A 72 -4.13 -10.16 -23.38
C TYR A 72 -2.85 -9.35 -23.57
N ARG A 73 -2.63 -8.87 -24.80
CA ARG A 73 -1.45 -8.12 -25.22
C ARG A 73 -1.81 -7.07 -26.27
N ARG A 74 -1.13 -5.92 -26.23
CA ARG A 74 -1.32 -4.72 -27.08
C ARG A 74 -2.42 -3.79 -26.55
N VAL A 75 -2.34 -2.54 -27.00
CA VAL A 75 -3.19 -1.40 -26.57
C VAL A 75 -4.69 -1.65 -26.73
N ARG A 76 -5.11 -2.50 -27.68
CA ARG A 76 -6.54 -2.81 -27.92
C ARG A 76 -7.27 -3.41 -26.72
N TYR A 77 -6.54 -4.04 -25.79
CA TYR A 77 -7.12 -4.62 -24.57
C TYR A 77 -6.96 -3.69 -23.35
N LYS A 78 -6.65 -2.41 -23.56
CA LYS A 78 -6.51 -1.41 -22.50
C LYS A 78 -7.69 -1.46 -21.52
N GLY A 79 -7.39 -1.53 -20.23
CA GLY A 79 -8.37 -1.54 -19.14
C GLY A 79 -8.99 -2.90 -18.84
N ILE A 80 -8.72 -3.93 -19.65
CA ILE A 80 -9.22 -5.28 -19.38
C ILE A 80 -8.41 -5.90 -18.25
N VAL A 81 -9.11 -6.46 -17.26
CA VAL A 81 -8.52 -7.32 -16.23
C VAL A 81 -8.53 -8.75 -16.75
N CYS A 82 -7.35 -9.38 -16.79
CA CYS A 82 -7.24 -10.75 -17.28
C CYS A 82 -7.95 -11.72 -16.32
N ASP A 83 -8.88 -12.52 -16.86
CA ASP A 83 -9.57 -13.61 -16.16
C ASP A 83 -8.63 -14.70 -15.61
N ARG A 84 -7.49 -14.94 -16.28
CA ARG A 84 -6.54 -15.99 -15.87
C ARG A 84 -5.60 -15.55 -14.75
N CYS A 85 -4.98 -14.38 -14.87
CA CYS A 85 -3.97 -13.91 -13.92
C CYS A 85 -4.40 -12.72 -13.04
N GLY A 86 -5.56 -12.12 -13.31
CA GLY A 86 -6.07 -10.95 -12.57
C GLY A 86 -5.32 -9.65 -12.85
N VAL A 87 -4.36 -9.64 -13.78
CA VAL A 87 -3.58 -8.43 -14.10
C VAL A 87 -4.34 -7.56 -15.09
N GLU A 88 -4.48 -6.30 -14.74
CA GLU A 88 -5.05 -5.26 -15.60
C GLU A 88 -4.07 -4.87 -16.72
N VAL A 89 -4.58 -4.82 -17.94
CA VAL A 89 -3.81 -4.37 -19.11
C VAL A 89 -3.75 -2.85 -19.14
N THR A 90 -2.64 -2.31 -18.64
CA THR A 90 -2.37 -0.88 -18.55
C THR A 90 -0.89 -0.59 -18.77
N ARG A 91 -0.45 0.66 -18.61
CA ARG A 91 0.97 1.04 -18.66
C ARG A 91 1.68 0.56 -17.41
N ALA A 92 2.91 0.09 -17.53
CA ALA A 92 3.76 -0.31 -16.42
C ALA A 92 4.08 0.86 -15.47
N LYS A 93 3.95 2.11 -15.94
CA LYS A 93 4.11 3.33 -15.11
C LYS A 93 3.26 3.31 -13.84
N VAL A 94 2.05 2.73 -13.88
CA VAL A 94 1.14 2.68 -12.72
C VAL A 94 1.75 1.97 -11.51
N ARG A 95 2.78 1.12 -11.70
CA ARG A 95 3.52 0.48 -10.60
C ARG A 95 4.21 1.47 -9.66
N ARG A 96 4.45 2.71 -10.13
CA ARG A 96 5.01 3.80 -9.32
C ARG A 96 3.95 4.58 -8.53
N GLU A 97 2.67 4.36 -8.83
CA GLU A 97 1.54 5.13 -8.29
C GLU A 97 0.62 4.26 -7.42
N ARG A 98 0.52 2.95 -7.70
CA ARG A 98 -0.33 2.02 -6.94
C ARG A 98 0.32 1.63 -5.62
N MET A 99 -0.46 1.69 -4.56
CA MET A 99 -0.08 1.22 -3.23
C MET A 99 -0.64 -0.18 -2.96
N GLY A 100 0.04 -0.92 -2.08
CA GLY A 100 -0.42 -2.18 -1.50
C GLY A 100 -0.53 -2.02 0.02
N HIS A 101 -1.21 -2.95 0.69
CA HIS A 101 -1.25 -2.99 2.16
C HIS A 101 -0.95 -4.39 2.68
N ILE A 102 -0.66 -4.48 3.98
CA ILE A 102 -0.54 -5.74 4.72
C ILE A 102 -1.46 -5.61 5.93
N GLU A 103 -2.33 -6.59 6.14
CA GLU A 103 -3.10 -6.67 7.38
C GLU A 103 -2.22 -7.24 8.50
N LEU A 104 -2.11 -6.48 9.58
CA LEU A 104 -1.34 -6.90 10.74
C LEU A 104 -2.23 -7.76 11.65
N ALA A 105 -1.70 -8.91 12.09
CA ALA A 105 -2.43 -9.80 13.00
C ALA A 105 -2.68 -9.19 14.39
N ALA A 106 -1.87 -8.22 14.78
CA ALA A 106 -1.99 -7.48 16.03
C ALA A 106 -1.67 -6.00 15.79
N PRO A 107 -2.24 -5.08 16.59
CA PRO A 107 -1.90 -3.66 16.52
C PRO A 107 -0.42 -3.47 16.88
N VAL A 108 0.27 -2.62 16.11
CA VAL A 108 1.67 -2.28 16.32
C VAL A 108 1.79 -0.78 16.53
N SER A 109 2.56 -0.36 17.53
CA SER A 109 2.82 1.06 17.76
C SER A 109 3.64 1.66 16.62
N HIS A 110 3.21 2.79 16.09
CA HIS A 110 3.99 3.51 15.09
C HIS A 110 5.20 4.19 15.74
N ILE A 111 6.40 3.77 15.34
CA ILE A 111 7.67 4.13 15.98
C ILE A 111 7.88 5.65 16.15
N TRP A 112 7.46 6.48 15.19
CA TRP A 112 7.63 7.93 15.29
C TRP A 112 6.84 8.58 16.43
N TYR A 113 5.68 8.05 16.81
CA TYR A 113 4.87 8.62 17.89
C TYR A 113 5.26 8.05 19.26
N PHE A 114 5.86 6.86 19.25
CA PHE A 114 6.39 6.19 20.44
C PHE A 114 7.81 6.67 20.80
N LYS A 115 8.79 6.46 19.91
CA LYS A 115 10.22 6.78 20.13
C LYS A 115 10.61 8.20 19.73
N GLY A 116 9.71 8.97 19.10
CA GLY A 116 9.97 10.38 18.80
C GLY A 116 10.28 11.18 20.06
N ILE A 117 11.12 12.21 19.94
CA ILE A 117 11.45 13.12 21.04
C ILE A 117 10.80 14.48 20.75
N PRO A 118 9.83 14.94 21.55
CA PRO A 118 9.20 14.24 22.68
C PRO A 118 8.23 13.14 22.22
N SER A 119 8.02 12.13 23.06
CA SER A 119 7.10 11.02 22.76
C SER A 119 5.66 11.54 22.74
N ARG A 120 5.06 11.63 21.55
CA ARG A 120 3.68 12.14 21.40
C ARG A 120 2.69 11.23 22.12
N MET A 121 2.89 9.91 22.06
CA MET A 121 2.07 8.95 22.79
C MET A 121 2.24 9.10 24.31
N GLY A 122 3.48 9.23 24.79
CA GLY A 122 3.75 9.42 26.22
C GLY A 122 3.09 10.70 26.76
N LEU A 123 3.16 11.80 26.01
CA LEU A 123 2.51 13.06 26.38
C LEU A 123 0.99 12.96 26.44
N ILE A 124 0.35 12.29 25.46
CA ILE A 124 -1.12 12.13 25.44
C ILE A 124 -1.61 11.27 26.60
N LEU A 125 -0.83 10.26 26.99
CA LEU A 125 -1.17 9.31 28.05
C LEU A 125 -0.70 9.76 29.45
N ASP A 126 -0.02 10.91 29.56
CA ASP A 126 0.65 11.36 30.78
C ASP A 126 1.60 10.29 31.39
N MET A 127 2.36 9.62 30.51
CA MET A 127 3.30 8.56 30.88
C MET A 127 4.73 8.91 30.50
N SER A 128 5.68 8.55 31.38
CA SER A 128 7.10 8.62 31.01
C SER A 128 7.39 7.67 29.82
N PRO A 129 8.26 8.05 28.86
CA PRO A 129 8.61 7.18 27.74
C PRO A 129 9.13 5.81 28.17
N ARG A 130 9.85 5.74 29.30
CA ARG A 130 10.34 4.49 29.89
C ARG A 130 9.21 3.59 30.40
N SER A 131 8.17 4.18 31.01
CA SER A 131 7.01 3.42 31.48
C SER A 131 6.21 2.86 30.30
N LEU A 132 5.95 3.69 29.28
CA LEU A 132 5.23 3.27 28.07
C LEU A 132 5.99 2.16 27.31
N GLU A 133 7.32 2.27 27.23
CA GLU A 133 8.18 1.26 26.63
C GLU A 133 8.08 -0.10 27.31
N LYS A 134 8.04 -0.13 28.65
CA LYS A 134 7.86 -1.39 29.40
C LYS A 134 6.54 -2.08 29.06
N VAL A 135 5.45 -1.32 28.88
CA VAL A 135 4.15 -1.89 28.49
C VAL A 135 4.20 -2.45 27.07
N LEU A 136 4.77 -1.69 26.11
CA LEU A 136 4.87 -2.13 24.71
C LEU A 136 5.76 -3.38 24.53
N TYR A 137 6.80 -3.53 25.35
CA TYR A 137 7.66 -4.73 25.35
C TYR A 137 7.17 -5.82 26.30
N PHE A 138 5.95 -5.73 26.82
CA PHE A 138 5.36 -6.72 27.74
C PHE A 138 6.19 -6.97 29.02
N ALA A 139 6.97 -5.98 29.46
CA ALA A 139 7.77 -6.03 30.68
C ALA A 139 7.00 -5.53 31.92
N SER A 140 5.88 -4.83 31.72
CA SER A 140 4.96 -4.38 32.78
C SER A 140 3.54 -4.33 32.22
N TYR A 141 2.56 -4.49 33.10
CA TYR A 141 1.14 -4.27 32.81
C TYR A 141 0.68 -2.93 33.40
#